data_AF-A0AAD5CXZ4-F1
#
_entry.id   AF-A0AAD5CXZ4-F1
#
_cell.length_a   1.000
_cell.length_b   1.000
_cell.length_c   1.000
_cell.angle_alpha   90.00
_cell.angle_beta   90.00
_cell.angle_gamma   90.00
#
_symmetry.space_group_name_H-M   'P 1'
#
loop_
_entity.id
_entity.type
_entity.pdbx_description
1 polymer ?
#
loop_
_entity_poly.entity_id
_entity_poly.type
_entity_poly.pdbx_seq_one_letter_code
_entity_poly.pdbx_strand_id
1 'polypeptide(L)'
;IDADHVDTKTESGCGLRETLFYRLFGETQVYETRDDMKRAISCIKDGAVSMDGGILRGNGAVSLGCLEPDIIFPVVPARTELSEDDMRVLTRYKELKSKLKETVANLVKKRKSRESDLKRFYERRDIYSRYFTRDPSVSSNSTPSYDMHP
;
A
#
# COMPACT_ATOMS: atom_id res chain seq x y z
N ILE A 1 -25.08 -11.62 10.45
CA ILE A 1 -26.11 -11.72 11.51
C ILE A 1 -27.39 -11.90 10.76
N ASP A 2 -28.03 -13.04 10.96
CA ASP A 2 -29.33 -13.34 10.36
C ASP A 2 -30.33 -12.23 10.69
N ALA A 3 -31.24 -11.90 9.76
CA ALA A 3 -32.21 -10.83 9.95
C ALA A 3 -33.02 -11.03 11.25
N ASP A 4 -33.30 -12.29 11.57
CA ASP A 4 -34.07 -12.71 12.74
C ASP A 4 -33.34 -12.47 14.08
N HIS A 5 -32.02 -12.32 14.05
CA HIS A 5 -31.19 -12.10 15.24
C HIS A 5 -30.65 -10.66 15.33
N VAL A 6 -31.03 -9.78 14.40
CA VAL A 6 -30.71 -8.33 14.48
C VAL A 6 -31.34 -7.70 15.73
N ASP A 7 -32.48 -8.23 16.18
CA ASP A 7 -33.19 -7.77 17.36
C ASP A 7 -32.73 -8.46 18.67
N THR A 8 -31.81 -9.41 18.61
CA THR A 8 -31.23 -10.01 19.81
C THR A 8 -30.34 -9.00 20.51
N LYS A 9 -30.84 -8.46 21.62
CA LYS A 9 -30.18 -7.41 22.41
C LYS A 9 -30.03 -7.82 23.87
N THR A 10 -28.97 -7.33 24.50
CA THR A 10 -28.81 -7.38 25.97
C THR A 10 -29.89 -6.55 26.65
N GLU A 11 -30.05 -6.69 27.97
CA GLU A 11 -30.93 -5.82 28.78
C GLU A 11 -30.55 -4.33 28.65
N SER A 12 -29.26 -4.04 28.42
CA SER A 12 -28.76 -2.69 28.15
C SER A 12 -28.99 -2.21 26.70
N GLY A 13 -29.64 -3.00 25.85
CA GLY A 13 -29.96 -2.66 24.47
C GLY A 13 -28.83 -2.88 23.45
N CYS A 14 -27.75 -3.57 23.82
CA CYS A 14 -26.61 -3.82 22.92
C CYS A 14 -26.83 -5.09 22.10
N GLY A 15 -26.60 -5.04 20.79
CA GLY A 15 -26.68 -6.17 19.87
C GLY A 15 -25.49 -7.13 19.96
N LEU A 16 -25.57 -8.22 19.19
CA LEU A 16 -24.54 -9.27 19.15
C LEU A 16 -23.19 -8.79 18.59
N ARG A 17 -23.17 -7.79 17.70
CA ARG A 17 -21.94 -7.34 17.04
C ARG A 17 -20.99 -6.69 18.05
N GLU A 18 -21.50 -5.72 18.78
CA GLU A 18 -20.77 -4.92 19.76
C GLU A 18 -20.51 -5.67 21.08
N THR A 19 -21.20 -6.79 21.30
CA THR A 19 -21.02 -7.64 22.49
C THR A 19 -20.23 -8.92 22.16
N LEU A 20 -20.91 -9.93 21.63
CA LEU A 20 -20.34 -11.26 21.39
C LEU A 20 -19.22 -11.24 20.34
N PHE A 21 -19.50 -10.73 19.13
CA PHE A 21 -18.53 -10.77 18.04
C PHE A 21 -17.32 -9.90 18.31
N TYR A 22 -17.51 -8.72 18.92
CA TYR A 22 -16.39 -7.88 19.32
C TYR A 22 -15.51 -8.55 20.39
N ARG A 23 -16.09 -9.28 21.35
CA ARG A 23 -15.29 -10.05 22.32
C ARG A 23 -14.56 -11.24 21.70
N LEU A 24 -15.12 -11.86 20.66
CA LEU A 24 -14.49 -13.00 19.98
C LEU A 24 -13.35 -12.58 19.04
N PHE A 25 -13.55 -11.51 18.28
CA PHE A 25 -12.65 -11.13 17.19
C PHE A 25 -11.91 -9.80 17.42
N GLY A 26 -12.33 -8.99 18.38
CA GLY A 26 -11.70 -7.69 18.66
C GLY A 26 -11.58 -6.83 17.41
N GLU A 27 -10.36 -6.33 17.17
CA GLU A 27 -9.99 -5.54 15.99
C GLU A 27 -9.23 -6.37 14.94
N THR A 28 -9.51 -7.68 14.84
CA THR A 28 -8.81 -8.58 13.92
C THR A 28 -8.93 -8.12 12.46
N GLN A 29 -7.78 -7.97 11.79
CA GLN A 29 -7.69 -7.53 10.39
C GLN A 29 -7.63 -8.73 9.44
N VAL A 30 -8.18 -8.58 8.23
CA VAL A 30 -8.18 -9.63 7.19
C VAL A 30 -7.35 -9.17 6.00
N TYR A 31 -6.41 -10.02 5.56
CA TYR A 31 -5.52 -9.78 4.43
C TYR A 31 -5.72 -10.81 3.32
N GLU A 32 -5.37 -10.45 2.09
CA GLU A 32 -5.42 -11.36 0.96
C GLU A 32 -4.37 -12.46 1.08
N THR A 33 -3.11 -12.08 1.34
CA THR A 33 -1.99 -13.02 1.46
C THR A 33 -1.24 -12.88 2.79
N ARG A 34 -0.50 -13.93 3.17
CA ARG A 34 0.44 -13.90 4.30
C ARG A 34 1.49 -12.81 4.14
N ASP A 35 1.91 -12.54 2.91
CA ASP A 35 2.95 -11.55 2.65
C ASP A 35 2.42 -10.12 2.78
N ASP A 36 1.16 -9.86 2.42
CA ASP A 36 0.50 -8.58 2.74
C ASP A 36 0.42 -8.37 4.25
N MET A 37 0.00 -9.40 4.98
CA MET A 37 -0.08 -9.37 6.44
C MET A 37 1.30 -9.10 7.07
N LYS A 38 2.35 -9.77 6.61
CA LYS A 38 3.73 -9.55 7.09
C LYS A 38 4.22 -8.13 6.81
N ARG A 39 3.95 -7.58 5.62
CA ARG A 39 4.31 -6.19 5.28
C ARG A 39 3.62 -5.17 6.18
N ALA A 40 2.44 -5.51 6.70
CA ALA A 40 1.65 -4.65 7.58
C ALA A 40 1.88 -4.91 9.08
N ILE A 41 2.80 -5.81 9.47
CA ILE A 41 2.90 -6.31 10.86
C ILE A 41 3.06 -5.22 11.91
N SER A 42 3.78 -4.15 11.60
CA SER A 42 3.98 -3.00 12.50
C SER A 42 2.72 -2.16 12.74
N CYS A 43 1.70 -2.32 11.90
CA CYS A 43 0.45 -1.58 11.94
C CYS A 43 -0.71 -2.40 12.54
N ILE A 44 -0.50 -3.69 12.77
CA ILE A 44 -1.51 -4.59 13.35
C ILE A 44 -1.52 -4.39 14.86
N LYS A 45 -2.69 -4.05 15.42
CA LYS A 45 -2.85 -3.75 16.85
C LYS A 45 -3.27 -4.95 17.68
N ASP A 46 -4.05 -5.84 17.09
CA ASP A 46 -4.65 -7.00 17.73
C ASP A 46 -4.30 -8.24 16.90
N GLY A 47 -5.29 -9.00 16.42
CA GLY A 47 -5.06 -10.12 15.52
C GLY A 47 -5.03 -9.75 14.02
N ALA A 48 -4.54 -10.70 13.21
CA ALA A 48 -4.74 -10.69 11.78
C ALA A 48 -4.86 -12.10 11.20
N VAL A 49 -5.62 -12.23 10.12
CA VAL A 49 -5.73 -13.47 9.35
C VAL A 49 -5.53 -13.19 7.87
N SER A 50 -5.03 -14.18 7.12
CA SER A 50 -4.92 -14.10 5.67
C SER A 50 -5.70 -15.22 4.98
N MET A 51 -6.21 -14.94 3.77
CA MET A 51 -7.07 -15.87 3.02
C MET A 51 -6.31 -17.14 2.55
N ASP A 52 -4.98 -17.08 2.49
CA ASP A 52 -4.07 -18.20 2.23
C ASP A 52 -3.60 -18.91 3.52
N GLY A 53 -4.33 -18.75 4.64
CA GLY A 53 -4.19 -19.57 5.85
C GLY A 53 -3.16 -19.10 6.88
N GLY A 54 -2.79 -17.82 6.88
CA GLY A 54 -1.99 -17.21 7.95
C GLY A 54 -2.86 -16.74 9.10
N ILE A 55 -2.45 -17.00 10.34
CA ILE A 55 -3.09 -16.45 11.54
C ILE A 55 -2.01 -15.82 12.44
N LEU A 56 -2.18 -14.54 12.76
CA LEU A 56 -1.45 -13.78 13.76
C LEU A 56 -2.40 -13.47 14.92
N ARG A 57 -2.10 -13.99 16.11
CA ARG A 57 -2.88 -13.72 17.31
C ARG A 57 -2.45 -12.41 17.96
N GLY A 58 -3.34 -11.77 18.72
CA GLY A 58 -3.08 -10.48 19.39
C GLY A 58 -1.91 -10.49 20.39
N ASN A 59 -1.48 -11.67 20.86
CA ASN A 59 -0.26 -11.82 21.67
C ASN A 59 1.03 -11.95 20.83
N GLY A 60 0.96 -11.74 19.52
CA GLY A 60 2.08 -11.86 18.59
C GLY A 60 2.39 -13.30 18.14
N ALA A 61 1.66 -14.31 18.64
CA ALA A 61 1.88 -15.69 18.23
C ALA A 61 1.35 -15.93 16.81
N VAL A 62 2.15 -16.61 15.99
CA VAL A 62 1.82 -16.94 14.60
C VAL A 62 1.45 -18.41 14.51
N SER A 63 0.28 -18.71 13.95
CA SER A 63 -0.19 -20.09 13.69
C SER A 63 -0.23 -20.33 12.18
N LEU A 64 0.42 -21.40 11.73
CA LEU A 64 0.54 -21.79 10.33
C LEU A 64 0.11 -23.26 10.20
N GLY A 65 -0.86 -23.58 9.35
CA GLY A 65 -1.26 -24.97 9.13
C GLY A 65 -2.62 -25.12 8.46
N CYS A 66 -2.90 -26.34 8.00
CA CYS A 66 -4.22 -26.76 7.54
C CYS A 66 -5.08 -27.01 8.78
N LEU A 67 -5.94 -26.06 9.11
CA LEU A 67 -7.00 -26.26 10.10
C LEU A 67 -8.23 -26.68 9.32
N GLU A 68 -8.65 -27.93 9.47
CA GLU A 68 -9.98 -28.39 9.07
C GLU A 68 -10.88 -28.32 10.31
N PRO A 69 -11.65 -27.22 10.50
CA PRO A 69 -12.52 -27.11 11.65
C PRO A 69 -13.75 -28.01 11.49
N ASP A 70 -14.11 -28.74 12.53
CA ASP A 70 -15.35 -29.53 12.59
C ASP A 70 -16.61 -28.64 12.56
N ILE A 71 -16.46 -27.38 13.00
CA ILE A 71 -17.54 -26.40 13.08
C ILE A 71 -17.18 -25.20 12.20
N ILE A 72 -18.02 -24.92 11.20
CA ILE A 72 -17.86 -23.80 10.27
C ILE A 72 -19.00 -22.81 10.43
N PHE A 73 -18.73 -21.53 10.14
CA PHE A 73 -19.79 -20.54 10.02
C PHE A 73 -20.72 -20.92 8.87
N PRO A 74 -22.05 -20.87 9.06
CA PRO A 74 -22.99 -21.19 7.99
C PRO A 74 -22.82 -20.19 6.84
N VAL A 75 -22.67 -20.73 5.63
CA VAL A 75 -22.64 -19.93 4.41
C VAL A 75 -24.08 -19.77 3.94
N VAL A 76 -24.60 -18.53 3.99
CA VAL A 76 -25.88 -18.23 3.34
C VAL A 76 -25.67 -18.43 1.84
N PRO A 77 -26.45 -19.29 1.16
CA PRO A 77 -26.28 -19.52 -0.26
C PRO A 77 -26.39 -18.19 -1.01
N ALA A 78 -25.48 -17.98 -1.96
CA ALA A 78 -25.51 -16.80 -2.80
C ALA A 78 -26.91 -16.68 -3.42
N ARG A 79 -27.53 -15.50 -3.30
CA ARG A 79 -28.80 -15.23 -3.98
C ARG A 79 -28.58 -15.45 -5.47
N THR A 80 -29.46 -16.22 -6.11
CA THR A 80 -29.36 -16.54 -7.55
C THR A 80 -29.37 -15.28 -8.43
N GLU A 81 -30.03 -14.23 -7.94
CA GLU A 81 -30.07 -12.91 -8.55
C GLU A 81 -29.46 -11.87 -7.61
N LEU A 82 -28.65 -10.98 -8.17
CA LEU A 82 -28.09 -9.84 -7.46
C LEU A 82 -29.22 -8.86 -7.14
N SER A 83 -29.31 -8.43 -5.88
CA SER A 83 -30.21 -7.36 -5.49
C SER A 83 -29.83 -6.05 -6.17
N GLU A 84 -30.75 -5.09 -6.25
CA GLU A 84 -30.43 -3.71 -6.66
C GLU A 84 -29.28 -3.13 -5.83
N ASP A 85 -29.24 -3.45 -4.53
CA ASP A 85 -28.15 -3.05 -3.64
C ASP A 85 -26.81 -3.69 -4.04
N ASP A 86 -26.81 -4.97 -4.42
CA ASP A 86 -25.59 -5.65 -4.88
C ASP A 86 -25.08 -5.03 -6.19
N MET A 87 -25.98 -4.71 -7.12
CA MET A 87 -25.64 -4.02 -8.36
C MET A 87 -25.08 -2.61 -8.11
N ARG A 88 -25.65 -1.87 -7.16
CA ARG A 88 -25.15 -0.55 -6.73
C ARG A 88 -23.75 -0.66 -6.13
N VAL A 89 -23.51 -1.65 -5.27
CA VAL A 89 -22.19 -1.91 -4.67
C VAL A 89 -21.17 -2.25 -5.76
N LEU A 90 -21.51 -3.15 -6.69
CA LEU A 90 -20.62 -3.55 -7.77
C LEU A 90 -20.28 -2.40 -8.73
N THR A 91 -21.25 -1.55 -9.01
CA THR A 91 -21.05 -0.35 -9.85
C THR A 91 -20.08 0.62 -9.18
N ARG A 92 -20.31 0.96 -7.91
CA ARG A 92 -19.39 1.80 -7.12
C ARG A 92 -17.99 1.20 -7.04
N TYR A 93 -17.87 -0.12 -6.86
CA TYR A 93 -16.58 -0.80 -6.85
C TYR A 93 -15.82 -0.59 -8.18
N LYS A 94 -16.50 -0.77 -9.32
CA LYS A 94 -15.90 -0.56 -10.66
C LYS A 94 -15.44 0.89 -10.86
N GLU A 95 -16.27 1.85 -10.47
CA GLU A 95 -15.95 3.28 -10.56
C GLU A 95 -14.72 3.64 -9.71
N LEU A 96 -14.71 3.22 -8.44
CA LEU A 96 -13.59 3.47 -7.52
C LEU A 96 -12.30 2.82 -8.03
N LYS A 97 -12.38 1.59 -8.55
CA LYS A 97 -11.23 0.89 -9.14
C LYS A 97 -10.68 1.63 -10.35
N SER A 98 -11.55 2.17 -11.22
CA SER A 98 -11.16 2.98 -12.36
C SER A 98 -10.45 4.27 -11.94
N LYS A 99 -11.05 5.01 -10.98
CA LYS A 99 -10.49 6.24 -10.44
C LYS A 99 -9.14 6.03 -9.75
N LEU A 100 -8.97 4.90 -9.04
CA LEU A 100 -7.70 4.51 -8.45
C LEU A 100 -6.63 4.31 -9.53
N LYS A 101 -6.95 3.57 -10.61
CA LYS A 101 -6.02 3.34 -11.72
C LYS A 101 -5.58 4.65 -12.38
N GLU A 102 -6.51 5.58 -12.62
CA GLU A 102 -6.21 6.90 -13.17
C GLU A 102 -5.30 7.70 -12.22
N THR A 103 -5.64 7.74 -10.94
CA THR A 103 -4.87 8.48 -9.93
C THR A 103 -3.43 7.96 -9.85
N VAL A 104 -3.24 6.64 -9.83
CA VAL A 104 -1.92 6.00 -9.82
C VAL A 104 -1.13 6.35 -11.08
N ALA A 105 -1.75 6.30 -12.27
CA ALA A 105 -1.10 6.67 -13.52
C ALA A 105 -0.64 8.14 -13.51
N ASN A 106 -1.48 9.04 -13.00
CA ASN A 106 -1.14 10.45 -12.85
C ASN A 106 0.03 10.67 -11.88
N LEU A 107 0.08 9.95 -10.76
CA LEU A 107 1.20 10.01 -9.82
C LEU A 107 2.51 9.52 -10.45
N VAL A 108 2.47 8.44 -11.24
CA VAL A 108 3.64 7.93 -11.96
C VAL A 108 4.14 8.97 -12.98
N LYS A 109 3.24 9.59 -13.75
CA LYS A 109 3.60 10.65 -14.71
C LYS A 109 4.25 11.85 -14.01
N LYS A 110 3.64 12.33 -12.92
CA LYS A 110 4.19 13.43 -12.12
C LYS A 110 5.55 13.09 -11.53
N ARG A 111 5.75 11.86 -11.04
CA ARG A 111 7.04 11.39 -10.53
C ARG A 111 8.13 11.46 -11.60
N LYS A 112 7.86 10.96 -12.81
CA LYS A 112 8.80 11.01 -13.95
C LYS A 112 9.14 12.43 -14.35
N SER A 113 8.16 13.32 -14.43
CA SER A 113 8.40 14.75 -14.74
C SER A 113 9.33 15.37 -13.72
N ARG A 114 9.05 15.17 -12.42
CA ARG A 114 9.88 15.68 -11.32
C ARG A 114 11.32 15.18 -11.40
N GLU A 115 11.52 13.91 -11.75
CA GLU A 115 12.85 13.32 -11.89
C GLU A 115 13.64 13.94 -13.05
N SER A 116 13.01 14.14 -14.21
CA SER A 116 13.61 14.85 -15.35
C SER A 116 13.96 16.30 -15.01
N ASP A 117 13.06 17.01 -14.31
CA ASP A 117 13.30 18.40 -13.88
C ASP A 117 14.47 18.48 -12.91
N LEU A 118 14.57 17.54 -11.97
CA LEU A 118 15.65 17.46 -11.00
C LEU A 118 17.00 17.16 -11.66
N LYS A 119 17.02 16.24 -12.64
CA LYS A 119 18.22 15.96 -13.44
C LYS A 119 18.70 17.20 -14.17
N ARG A 120 17.81 17.89 -14.88
CA ARG A 120 18.11 19.15 -15.59
C ARG A 120 18.60 20.24 -14.64
N PHE A 121 18.03 20.33 -13.44
CA PHE A 121 18.49 21.27 -12.42
C PHE A 121 19.93 21.00 -12.00
N TYR A 122 20.28 19.75 -11.68
CA TYR A 122 21.63 19.40 -11.26
C TYR A 122 22.65 19.53 -12.39
N GLU A 123 22.31 19.13 -13.63
CA GLU A 123 23.17 19.35 -14.79
C GLU A 123 23.51 20.84 -14.96
N ARG A 124 22.51 21.72 -14.85
CA ARG A 124 22.73 23.17 -14.93
C ARG A 124 23.56 23.68 -13.76
N ARG A 125 23.25 23.26 -12.52
CA ARG A 125 24.02 23.63 -11.33
C ARG A 125 25.50 23.25 -11.47
N ASP A 126 25.79 22.05 -11.93
CA ASP A 126 27.15 21.54 -12.06
C ASP A 126 27.91 22.25 -13.20
N ILE A 127 27.21 22.63 -14.28
CA ILE A 127 27.76 23.51 -15.31
C ILE A 127 28.15 24.88 -14.72
N TYR A 128 27.23 25.55 -14.03
CA TYR A 128 27.51 26.85 -13.41
C TYR A 128 28.64 26.75 -12.38
N SER A 129 28.65 25.71 -11.54
CA SER A 129 29.72 25.49 -10.57
C SER A 129 31.08 25.42 -11.25
N ARG A 130 31.20 24.69 -12.38
CA ARG A 130 32.46 24.60 -13.14
C ARG A 130 32.92 25.94 -13.71
N TYR A 131 32.00 26.79 -14.16
CA TYR A 131 32.35 28.14 -14.65
C TYR A 131 32.94 29.03 -13.56
N PHE A 132 32.42 28.96 -12.33
CA PHE A 132 32.89 29.79 -11.22
C PHE A 132 34.12 29.23 -10.48
N THR A 133 34.46 27.95 -10.65
CA THR A 133 35.69 27.34 -10.07
C THR A 133 36.89 27.34 -11.01
N ARG A 134 36.75 27.77 -12.28
CA ARG A 134 37.87 27.82 -13.22
C ARG A 134 38.67 29.11 -12.96
N ASP A 135 39.72 29.01 -12.14
CA ASP A 135 40.67 30.11 -11.92
C ASP A 135 41.26 30.60 -13.26
N PRO A 136 41.34 31.92 -13.52
CA PRO A 136 41.93 32.46 -14.75
C PRO A 136 43.47 32.35 -14.81
N SER A 137 44.14 31.82 -13.79
CA SER A 137 45.57 32.03 -13.56
C SER A 137 46.52 30.97 -14.15
N VAL A 138 46.07 30.04 -15.00
CA VAL A 138 46.96 29.10 -15.68
C VAL A 138 46.83 29.21 -17.20
N SER A 139 47.50 30.22 -17.75
CA SER A 139 47.92 30.28 -19.16
C SER A 139 49.41 30.65 -19.25
N SER A 140 50.28 29.82 -18.67
CA SER A 140 51.71 29.85 -18.98
C SER A 140 51.95 29.11 -20.31
N ASN A 141 51.76 29.81 -21.42
CA ASN A 141 52.24 29.33 -22.72
C ASN A 141 53.77 29.42 -22.73
N SER A 142 54.40 28.26 -22.74
CA SER A 142 55.81 28.04 -23.03
C SER A 142 56.08 28.36 -24.51
N THR A 143 56.97 29.33 -24.76
CA THR A 143 57.47 29.67 -26.09
C THR A 143 58.47 28.59 -26.55
N PRO A 144 58.37 28.02 -27.76
CA PRO A 144 59.43 27.16 -28.31
C PRO A 144 60.56 28.03 -28.85
N SER A 145 61.77 27.85 -28.33
CA SER A 145 63.01 28.41 -28.88
C SER A 145 63.36 27.69 -30.18
N TYR A 146 63.50 28.43 -31.28
CA TYR A 146 64.09 27.96 -32.52
C TYR A 146 65.46 28.62 -32.67
N ASP A 147 66.52 27.89 -32.34
CA ASP A 147 67.89 28.19 -32.79
C ASP A 147 68.24 27.25 -33.95
N MET A 148 68.43 27.83 -35.12
CA MET A 148 69.03 27.21 -36.30
C MET A 148 69.70 28.34 -37.09
N HIS A 149 71.03 28.43 -37.03
CA HIS A 149 71.92 28.30 -38.21
C HIS A 149 73.40 28.51 -37.84
N PRO A 150 74.33 27.99 -38.68
CA PRO A 150 75.69 27.54 -38.33
C PRO A 150 76.77 28.63 -38.28
#